data_AF-A0A3N1XQB6-F1
#
_entry.id   AF-A0A3N1XQB6-F1
#
_cell.length_a   1.000
_cell.length_b   1.000
_cell.length_c   1.000
_cell.angle_alpha   90.00
_cell.angle_beta   90.00
_cell.angle_gamma   90.00
#
_symmetry.space_group_name_H-M   'P 1'
#
loop_
_entity.id
_entity.type
_entity.pdbx_description
1 polymer ?
#
loop_
_entity_poly.entity_id
_entity_poly.type
_entity_poly.pdbx_seq_one_letter_code
_entity_poly.pdbx_strand_id
1 'polypeptide(L)'
;MSATNRQAHLLLDWDGVINVEGNERPGLLEAVVTDRHGEDVLLRWHPAVVDELREILSRSRVRAFWLTTNNHLVPDHWGDVVGLPGIENAAALPDGHGYPPRSPLSWTTWRAAAALRHVEDSGNVMWIDAHIDETLTAGISEMGRTSGLRRIIPDSSVGLSMAHIAEIQCWVAEISGENPHGSRGMFSSDWEAAVTAAQAREIRESAARDVEAEVAETRAEYRRICLSTDEVAAVLHLSPTAISAALADGALYCERIGSEDVFPTWQFAEGRTIAGLPAVLRARPEGLRGPTLHGWMTTAKPTLRLAAEIVSPREWLRRGHDVRTITGLLSTFGYR
;
A
#
# COMPACT_ATOMS: atom_id res chain seq x y z
N MET A 1 -9.00 -26.22 27.57
CA MET A 1 -9.16 -24.93 26.88
C MET A 1 -9.66 -25.26 25.48
N SER A 2 -10.86 -24.79 25.14
CA SER A 2 -11.54 -25.10 23.86
C SER A 2 -10.74 -24.48 22.71
N ALA A 3 -10.40 -25.27 21.69
CA ALA A 3 -9.85 -24.77 20.43
C ALA A 3 -10.94 -23.94 19.76
N THR A 4 -10.94 -22.64 20.05
CA THR A 4 -11.80 -21.66 19.39
C THR A 4 -11.66 -21.83 17.89
N ASN A 5 -12.81 -21.97 17.22
CA ASN A 5 -13.05 -22.04 15.78
C ASN A 5 -12.46 -20.81 15.06
N ARG A 6 -11.13 -20.71 14.98
CA ARG A 6 -10.43 -19.62 14.29
C ARG A 6 -10.71 -19.76 12.80
N GLN A 7 -11.27 -18.71 12.20
CA GLN A 7 -11.44 -18.64 10.75
C GLN A 7 -10.07 -18.64 10.08
N ALA A 8 -9.94 -19.40 8.99
CA ALA A 8 -8.72 -19.35 8.19
C ALA A 8 -8.68 -18.03 7.40
N HIS A 9 -7.47 -17.52 7.16
CA HIS A 9 -7.28 -16.28 6.42
C HIS A 9 -6.79 -16.54 5.00
N LEU A 10 -7.42 -15.91 4.01
CA LEU A 10 -6.98 -15.90 2.62
C LEU A 10 -6.44 -14.51 2.29
N LEU A 11 -5.16 -14.41 1.94
CA LEU A 11 -4.50 -13.15 1.58
C LEU A 11 -4.33 -13.12 0.07
N LEU A 12 -4.87 -12.08 -0.57
CA LEU A 12 -4.90 -11.95 -2.02
C LEU A 12 -4.13 -10.69 -2.44
N ASP A 13 -3.11 -10.83 -3.30
CA ASP A 13 -2.68 -9.71 -4.12
C ASP A 13 -3.69 -9.43 -5.24
N TRP A 14 -3.56 -8.26 -5.87
CA TRP A 14 -4.38 -7.81 -6.98
C TRP A 14 -3.73 -8.14 -8.32
N ASP A 15 -2.56 -7.55 -8.58
CA ASP A 15 -1.87 -7.65 -9.86
C ASP A 15 -1.21 -9.03 -10.02
N GLY A 16 -1.42 -9.63 -11.19
CA GLY A 16 -0.99 -10.99 -11.49
C GLY A 16 -1.80 -12.10 -10.79
N VAL A 17 -2.79 -11.75 -9.97
CA VAL A 17 -3.64 -12.70 -9.22
C VAL A 17 -5.09 -12.60 -9.67
N ILE A 18 -5.74 -11.45 -9.44
CA ILE A 18 -7.11 -11.18 -9.89
C ILE A 18 -7.08 -10.40 -11.20
N ASN A 19 -6.28 -9.33 -11.21
CA ASN A 19 -6.03 -8.52 -12.40
C ASN A 19 -4.87 -9.12 -13.20
N VAL A 20 -5.13 -9.55 -14.42
CA VAL A 20 -4.15 -10.22 -15.28
C VAL A 20 -3.24 -9.16 -15.95
N GLU A 21 -1.93 -9.30 -15.80
CA GLU A 21 -0.93 -8.36 -16.36
C GLU A 21 -0.61 -8.60 -17.84
N GLY A 22 -1.03 -9.76 -18.38
CA GLY A 22 -0.72 -10.21 -19.74
C GLY A 22 -1.65 -9.68 -20.84
N ASN A 23 -1.28 -9.97 -22.09
CA ASN A 23 -2.07 -9.65 -23.29
C ASN A 23 -3.43 -10.39 -23.32
N GLU A 24 -4.35 -9.91 -24.17
CA GLU A 24 -5.68 -10.46 -24.42
C GLU A 24 -5.67 -11.99 -24.52
N ARG A 25 -6.49 -12.64 -23.66
CA ARG A 25 -6.76 -14.08 -23.70
C ARG A 25 -8.26 -14.31 -23.87
N PRO A 26 -8.67 -15.34 -24.62
CA PRO A 26 -10.08 -15.70 -24.73
C PRO A 26 -10.69 -15.97 -23.35
N GLY A 27 -11.85 -15.36 -23.08
CA GLY A 27 -12.62 -15.63 -21.86
C GLY A 27 -12.33 -14.71 -20.67
N LEU A 28 -11.39 -13.76 -20.78
CA LEU A 28 -11.28 -12.68 -19.80
C LEU A 28 -12.43 -11.69 -19.97
N LEU A 29 -12.95 -11.20 -18.85
CA LEU A 29 -13.73 -9.98 -18.83
C LEU A 29 -12.81 -8.79 -18.67
N GLU A 30 -13.24 -7.68 -19.26
CA GLU A 30 -12.51 -6.43 -19.21
C GLU A 30 -13.42 -5.30 -18.72
N ALA A 31 -12.86 -4.42 -17.90
CA ALA A 31 -13.50 -3.17 -17.52
C ALA A 31 -12.47 -2.06 -17.47
N VAL A 32 -12.83 -0.89 -18.00
CA VAL A 32 -12.03 0.32 -17.81
C VAL A 32 -12.55 1.01 -16.56
N VAL A 33 -11.64 1.25 -15.62
CA VAL A 33 -11.89 2.03 -14.40
C VAL A 33 -10.96 3.22 -14.40
N THR A 34 -11.40 4.32 -13.80
CA THR A 34 -10.54 5.49 -13.65
C THR A 34 -9.81 5.38 -12.31
N ASP A 35 -8.48 5.49 -12.32
CA ASP A 35 -7.71 5.52 -11.09
C ASP A 35 -7.81 6.89 -10.38
N ARG A 36 -7.14 7.01 -9.23
CA ARG A 36 -7.10 8.29 -8.47
C ARG A 36 -6.41 9.44 -9.21
N HIS A 37 -5.61 9.13 -10.23
CA HIS A 37 -4.90 10.08 -11.07
C HIS A 37 -5.71 10.49 -12.30
N GLY A 38 -6.92 9.94 -12.47
CA GLY A 38 -7.80 10.25 -13.59
C GLY A 38 -7.40 9.50 -14.86
N GLU A 39 -6.50 8.53 -14.73
CA GLU A 39 -6.02 7.70 -15.82
C GLU A 39 -6.93 6.47 -15.94
N ASP A 40 -7.23 6.11 -17.18
CA ASP A 40 -8.00 4.91 -17.48
C ASP A 40 -7.10 3.69 -17.25
N VAL A 41 -7.51 2.85 -16.30
CA VAL A 41 -6.88 1.57 -15.98
C VAL A 41 -7.77 0.46 -16.52
N LEU A 42 -7.19 -0.40 -17.32
CA LEU A 42 -7.88 -1.58 -17.85
C LEU A 42 -7.72 -2.75 -16.88
N LEU A 43 -8.83 -3.16 -16.28
CA LEU A 43 -8.92 -4.36 -15.47
C LEU A 43 -9.23 -5.56 -16.35
N ARG A 44 -8.55 -6.68 -16.11
CA ARG A 44 -8.79 -7.95 -16.80
C ARG A 44 -8.86 -9.09 -15.81
N TRP A 45 -9.93 -9.88 -15.83
CA TRP A 45 -10.07 -11.01 -14.92
C TRP A 45 -10.83 -12.18 -15.55
N HIS A 46 -10.63 -13.38 -15.00
CA HIS A 46 -11.37 -14.55 -15.43
C HIS A 46 -12.68 -14.67 -14.63
N PRO A 47 -13.87 -14.55 -15.25
CA PRO A 47 -15.14 -14.49 -14.52
C PRO A 47 -15.41 -15.76 -13.70
N ALA A 48 -15.14 -16.95 -14.26
CA ALA A 48 -15.35 -18.21 -13.54
C ALA A 48 -14.46 -18.33 -12.28
N VAL A 49 -13.24 -17.78 -12.30
CA VAL A 49 -12.34 -17.79 -11.14
C VAL A 49 -12.88 -16.90 -10.04
N VAL A 50 -13.39 -15.72 -10.40
CA VAL A 50 -14.00 -14.79 -9.45
C VAL A 50 -15.32 -15.33 -8.89
N ASP A 51 -16.14 -15.97 -9.71
CA ASP A 51 -17.39 -16.60 -9.25
C ASP A 51 -17.12 -17.70 -8.22
N GLU A 52 -16.12 -18.56 -8.47
CA GLU A 52 -15.71 -19.62 -7.56
C GLU A 52 -15.06 -19.08 -6.28
N LEU A 53 -14.21 -18.04 -6.39
CA LEU A 53 -13.70 -17.34 -5.20
C LEU A 53 -14.84 -16.78 -4.37
N ARG A 54 -15.83 -16.13 -4.99
CA ARG A 54 -17.00 -15.60 -4.28
C ARG A 54 -17.76 -16.71 -3.56
N GLU A 55 -17.93 -17.87 -4.20
CA GLU A 55 -18.55 -19.02 -3.55
C GLU A 55 -17.73 -19.48 -2.33
N ILE A 56 -16.41 -19.63 -2.47
CA ILE A 56 -15.51 -20.00 -1.37
C ILE A 56 -15.64 -19.01 -0.21
N LEU A 57 -15.64 -17.70 -0.50
CA LEU A 57 -15.71 -16.64 0.50
C LEU A 57 -17.08 -16.51 1.16
N SER A 58 -18.16 -16.97 0.51
CA SER A 58 -19.48 -17.04 1.11
C SER A 58 -19.59 -18.08 2.24
N ARG A 59 -18.63 -18.99 2.33
CA ARG A 59 -18.59 -20.04 3.38
C ARG A 59 -17.91 -19.48 4.63
N SER A 60 -18.58 -19.59 5.77
CA SER A 60 -18.26 -18.92 7.05
C SER A 60 -16.91 -19.29 7.73
N ARG A 61 -16.04 -20.05 7.07
CA ARG A 61 -14.77 -20.56 7.60
C ARG A 61 -13.52 -19.88 7.04
N VAL A 62 -13.65 -19.11 5.97
CA VAL A 62 -12.55 -18.34 5.37
C VAL A 62 -12.87 -16.86 5.44
N ARG A 63 -11.92 -16.07 5.92
CA ARG A 63 -11.96 -14.61 5.82
C ARG A 63 -10.88 -14.15 4.84
N ALA A 64 -11.29 -13.43 3.80
CA ALA A 64 -10.36 -12.87 2.83
C ALA A 64 -9.85 -11.49 3.25
N PHE A 65 -8.63 -11.20 2.83
CA PHE A 65 -8.01 -9.90 2.95
C PHE A 65 -7.21 -9.57 1.69
N TRP A 66 -7.24 -8.30 1.28
CA TRP A 66 -6.34 -7.77 0.28
C TRP A 66 -4.97 -7.53 0.88
N LEU A 67 -3.94 -8.15 0.31
CA LEU A 67 -2.54 -7.87 0.61
C LEU A 67 -1.89 -7.36 -0.68
N THR A 68 -2.26 -6.14 -1.05
CA THR A 68 -1.88 -5.54 -2.34
C THR A 68 -1.24 -4.16 -2.17
N THR A 69 -0.42 -3.78 -3.17
CA THR A 69 0.13 -2.42 -3.31
C THR A 69 -0.97 -1.39 -3.61
N ASN A 70 -2.10 -1.83 -4.17
CA ASN A 70 -3.26 -1.00 -4.51
C ASN A 70 -4.26 -0.86 -3.33
N ASN A 71 -3.75 -0.75 -2.10
CA ASN A 71 -4.45 -0.90 -0.80
C ASN A 71 -5.68 0.01 -0.54
N HIS A 72 -6.03 0.91 -1.45
CA HIS A 72 -7.20 1.79 -1.35
C HIS A 72 -8.06 1.70 -2.62
N LEU A 73 -7.45 1.50 -3.78
CA LEU A 73 -8.18 1.33 -5.03
C LEU A 73 -8.94 0.00 -5.06
N VAL A 74 -8.32 -1.06 -4.56
CA VAL A 74 -8.91 -2.41 -4.62
C VAL A 74 -10.10 -2.57 -3.67
N PRO A 75 -9.99 -2.27 -2.35
CA PRO A 75 -11.12 -2.43 -1.44
C PRO A 75 -12.26 -1.45 -1.72
N ASP A 76 -11.95 -0.21 -2.08
CA ASP A 76 -12.96 0.86 -2.18
C ASP A 76 -13.64 0.91 -3.55
N HIS A 77 -13.05 0.30 -4.58
CA HIS A 77 -13.54 0.46 -5.96
C HIS A 77 -13.37 -0.77 -6.84
N TRP A 78 -12.15 -1.25 -7.07
CA TRP A 78 -11.91 -2.25 -8.11
C TRP A 78 -12.43 -3.64 -7.73
N GLY A 79 -12.42 -3.98 -6.44
CA GLY A 79 -13.02 -5.21 -5.92
C GLY A 79 -14.50 -5.31 -6.27
N ASP A 80 -15.26 -4.23 -6.14
CA ASP A 80 -16.68 -4.19 -6.51
C ASP A 80 -16.89 -4.44 -8.01
N VAL A 81 -16.03 -3.84 -8.85
CA VAL A 81 -16.11 -3.95 -10.32
C VAL A 81 -15.93 -5.40 -10.78
N VAL A 82 -14.99 -6.13 -10.18
CA VAL A 82 -14.76 -7.55 -10.52
C VAL A 82 -15.73 -8.49 -9.81
N GLY A 83 -16.53 -7.99 -8.85
CA GLY A 83 -17.51 -8.75 -8.11
C GLY A 83 -16.96 -9.46 -6.87
N LEU A 84 -15.93 -8.89 -6.23
CA LEU A 84 -15.39 -9.28 -4.92
C LEU A 84 -15.52 -8.12 -3.91
N PRO A 85 -16.76 -7.66 -3.61
CA PRO A 85 -16.98 -6.55 -2.70
C PRO A 85 -16.68 -6.93 -1.23
N GLY A 86 -16.35 -5.93 -0.42
CA GLY A 86 -16.31 -6.07 1.05
C GLY A 86 -15.14 -6.88 1.62
N ILE A 87 -14.10 -7.14 0.84
CA ILE A 87 -12.84 -7.70 1.33
C ILE A 87 -11.99 -6.54 1.90
N GLU A 88 -11.55 -6.68 3.14
CA GLU A 88 -10.75 -5.67 3.85
C GLU A 88 -9.25 -5.80 3.55
N ASN A 89 -8.46 -4.78 3.87
CA ASN A 89 -7.00 -4.88 3.77
C ASN A 89 -6.40 -5.71 4.91
N ALA A 90 -5.39 -6.53 4.58
CA ALA A 90 -4.60 -7.30 5.53
C ALA A 90 -3.69 -6.42 6.39
N ALA A 91 -3.24 -5.28 5.86
CA ALA A 91 -2.41 -4.32 6.57
C ALA A 91 -2.47 -2.93 5.94
N ALA A 92 -2.22 -1.90 6.74
CA ALA A 92 -1.93 -0.57 6.22
C ALA A 92 -0.57 -0.58 5.50
N LEU A 93 -0.44 0.21 4.43
CA LEU A 93 0.84 0.41 3.74
C LEU A 93 1.83 1.15 4.66
N PRO A 94 3.14 0.83 4.61
CA PRO A 94 4.15 1.48 5.46
C PRO A 94 4.19 3.01 5.35
N ASP A 95 3.82 3.57 4.19
CA ASP A 95 3.85 5.00 3.87
C ASP A 95 2.45 5.62 3.66
N GLY A 96 1.40 4.83 3.88
CA GLY A 96 0.01 5.27 3.77
C GLY A 96 -0.54 5.44 2.35
N HIS A 97 0.22 5.24 1.26
CA HIS A 97 -0.28 5.45 -0.11
C HIS A 97 0.17 4.40 -1.13
N GLY A 98 -0.76 3.95 -1.98
CA GLY A 98 -0.49 2.92 -2.99
C GLY A 98 0.28 3.43 -4.20
N TYR A 99 1.60 3.42 -4.12
CA TYR A 99 2.59 3.16 -5.18
C TYR A 99 3.96 3.01 -4.49
N PRO A 100 4.90 2.19 -4.98
CA PRO A 100 5.99 1.66 -4.16
C PRO A 100 6.99 2.70 -3.60
N PRO A 101 7.43 2.60 -2.32
CA PRO A 101 8.77 3.01 -1.93
C PRO A 101 9.81 2.43 -2.87
N ARG A 102 10.90 3.18 -3.10
CA ARG A 102 11.84 2.96 -4.21
C ARG A 102 12.61 1.63 -4.14
N SER A 103 12.54 0.88 -3.03
CA SER A 103 13.21 -0.42 -2.88
C SER A 103 12.21 -1.61 -2.93
N PRO A 104 12.37 -2.56 -3.87
CA PRO A 104 11.58 -3.80 -3.95
C PRO A 104 11.60 -4.63 -2.66
N LEU A 105 12.72 -4.59 -1.91
CA LEU A 105 12.88 -5.35 -0.66
C LEU A 105 11.91 -4.88 0.44
N SER A 106 11.54 -3.60 0.46
CA SER A 106 10.65 -3.03 1.48
C SER A 106 9.21 -3.55 1.39
N TRP A 107 8.72 -3.83 0.18
CA TRP A 107 7.37 -4.38 -0.06
C TRP A 107 7.29 -5.84 0.30
N THR A 108 8.28 -6.58 -0.17
CA THR A 108 8.48 -7.99 0.09
C THR A 108 8.49 -8.25 1.59
N THR A 109 9.26 -7.47 2.35
CA THR A 109 9.31 -7.58 3.82
C THR A 109 7.99 -7.15 4.49
N TRP A 110 7.32 -6.10 4.02
CA TRP A 110 6.03 -5.68 4.59
C TRP A 110 4.93 -6.74 4.36
N ARG A 111 4.84 -7.29 3.15
CA ARG A 111 3.87 -8.35 2.81
C ARG A 111 4.13 -9.61 3.66
N ALA A 112 5.39 -10.01 3.81
CA ALA A 112 5.78 -11.10 4.70
C ALA A 112 5.35 -10.85 6.15
N ALA A 113 5.65 -9.67 6.69
CA ALA A 113 5.29 -9.31 8.06
C ALA A 113 3.76 -9.29 8.26
N ALA A 114 3.00 -8.82 7.27
CA ALA A 114 1.54 -8.89 7.28
C ALA A 114 1.05 -10.34 7.29
N ALA A 115 1.54 -11.16 6.37
CA ALA A 115 1.15 -12.57 6.29
C ALA A 115 1.41 -13.31 7.60
N LEU A 116 2.57 -13.09 8.24
CA LEU A 116 2.93 -13.72 9.50
C LEU A 116 2.03 -13.29 10.68
N ARG A 117 1.58 -12.02 10.74
CA ARG A 117 0.57 -11.61 11.74
C ARG A 117 -0.74 -12.38 11.57
N HIS A 118 -1.19 -12.56 10.33
CA HIS A 118 -2.38 -13.38 10.05
C HIS A 118 -2.18 -14.86 10.44
N VAL A 119 -0.94 -15.38 10.38
CA VAL A 119 -0.62 -16.73 10.86
C VAL A 119 -0.75 -16.79 12.38
N GLU A 120 -0.28 -15.80 13.12
CA GLU A 120 -0.44 -15.73 14.57
C GLU A 120 -1.93 -15.66 14.99
N ASP A 121 -2.71 -14.90 14.24
CA ASP A 121 -4.14 -14.69 14.50
C ASP A 121 -5.01 -15.91 14.17
N SER A 122 -4.84 -16.50 12.99
CA SER A 122 -5.69 -17.59 12.49
C SER A 122 -5.11 -18.99 12.68
N GLY A 123 -3.78 -19.12 12.66
CA GLY A 123 -3.08 -20.41 12.58
C GLY A 123 -3.18 -21.13 11.23
N ASN A 124 -3.98 -20.62 10.28
CA ASN A 124 -4.16 -21.19 8.93
C ASN A 124 -4.35 -20.05 7.92
N VAL A 125 -3.33 -19.82 7.11
CA VAL A 125 -3.25 -18.76 6.12
C VAL A 125 -2.91 -19.33 4.76
N MET A 126 -3.64 -18.91 3.73
CA MET A 126 -3.25 -19.09 2.33
C MET A 126 -2.90 -17.71 1.77
N TRP A 127 -1.68 -17.52 1.26
CA TRP A 127 -1.25 -16.27 0.62
C TRP A 127 -1.06 -16.48 -0.88
N ILE A 128 -1.81 -15.73 -1.67
CA ILE A 128 -1.79 -15.79 -3.13
C ILE A 128 -1.23 -14.49 -3.69
N ASP A 129 -0.09 -14.58 -4.36
CA ASP A 129 0.64 -13.43 -4.88
C ASP A 129 1.60 -13.90 -5.99
N ALA A 130 1.50 -13.25 -7.16
CA ALA A 130 2.26 -13.63 -8.36
C ALA A 130 3.73 -13.17 -8.30
N HIS A 131 4.06 -12.31 -7.33
CA HIS A 131 5.37 -11.68 -7.19
C HIS A 131 6.13 -12.22 -5.97
N ILE A 132 5.73 -13.39 -5.44
CA ILE A 132 6.51 -14.10 -4.41
C ILE A 132 7.76 -14.72 -5.06
N ASP A 133 8.92 -14.15 -4.79
CA ASP A 133 10.21 -14.68 -5.26
C ASP A 133 10.93 -15.55 -4.20
N GLU A 134 12.08 -16.11 -4.59
CA GLU A 134 12.92 -16.93 -3.71
C GLU A 134 13.47 -16.13 -2.51
N THR A 135 13.69 -14.82 -2.69
CA THR A 135 14.21 -13.94 -1.64
C THR A 135 13.17 -13.70 -0.56
N LEU A 136 11.92 -13.46 -0.97
CA LEU A 136 10.75 -13.39 -0.10
C LEU A 136 10.53 -14.70 0.64
N THR A 137 10.64 -15.81 -0.09
CA THR A 137 10.48 -17.16 0.45
C THR A 137 11.51 -17.47 1.55
N ALA A 138 12.77 -17.13 1.32
CA ALA A 138 13.82 -17.25 2.33
C ALA A 138 13.51 -16.39 3.55
N GLY A 139 13.14 -15.12 3.34
CA GLY A 139 12.80 -14.20 4.43
C GLY A 139 11.63 -14.66 5.31
N ILE A 140 10.55 -15.22 4.72
CA ILE A 140 9.38 -15.72 5.46
C ILE A 140 9.75 -16.93 6.33
N SER A 141 10.55 -17.86 5.81
CA SER A 141 11.02 -19.05 6.54
C SER A 141 11.92 -18.68 7.73
N GLU A 142 12.59 -17.54 7.67
CA GLU A 142 13.49 -17.02 8.72
C GLU A 142 12.76 -16.20 9.80
N MET A 143 11.58 -15.64 9.50
CA MET A 143 10.84 -14.73 10.39
C MET A 143 9.93 -15.42 11.43
N GLY A 144 9.70 -16.74 11.36
CA GLY A 144 8.92 -17.44 12.39
C GLY A 144 8.33 -18.79 11.99
N ARG A 145 7.41 -19.31 12.80
CA ARG A 145 6.69 -20.57 12.52
C ARG A 145 5.80 -20.39 11.29
N THR A 146 6.27 -20.87 10.14
CA THR A 146 5.46 -20.99 8.91
C THR A 146 4.46 -22.14 8.96
N SER A 147 4.39 -22.88 10.08
CA SER A 147 3.38 -23.91 10.31
C SER A 147 1.98 -23.27 10.26
N GLY A 148 1.31 -23.43 9.12
CA GLY A 148 0.00 -22.82 8.86
C GLY A 148 -0.03 -21.83 7.70
N LEU A 149 1.12 -21.43 7.12
CA LEU A 149 1.18 -20.57 5.93
C LEU A 149 1.37 -21.41 4.66
N ARG A 150 0.39 -21.37 3.76
CA ARG A 150 0.46 -21.91 2.40
C ARG A 150 0.52 -20.77 1.39
N ARG A 151 1.08 -21.06 0.20
CA ARG A 151 1.28 -20.07 -0.84
C ARG A 151 0.86 -20.61 -2.20
N ILE A 152 0.22 -19.77 -2.98
CA ILE A 152 -0.04 -20.00 -4.40
C ILE A 152 0.61 -18.84 -5.15
N ILE A 153 1.41 -19.14 -6.17
CA ILE A 153 2.14 -18.15 -6.96
C ILE A 153 1.66 -18.30 -8.41
N PRO A 154 0.59 -17.60 -8.82
CA PRO A 154 0.11 -17.67 -10.19
C PRO A 154 1.10 -17.03 -11.15
N ASP A 155 1.10 -17.49 -12.41
CA ASP A 155 1.73 -16.77 -13.50
C ASP A 155 0.98 -15.44 -13.70
N SER A 156 1.68 -14.30 -13.58
CA SER A 156 1.05 -12.98 -13.60
C SER A 156 0.36 -12.65 -14.93
N SER A 157 0.78 -13.31 -16.02
CA SER A 157 0.15 -13.17 -17.34
C SER A 157 -1.11 -14.02 -17.50
N VAL A 158 -1.36 -14.94 -16.57
CA VAL A 158 -2.53 -15.83 -16.51
C VAL A 158 -3.52 -15.37 -15.45
N GLY A 159 -3.01 -14.91 -14.30
CA GLY A 159 -3.79 -14.76 -13.08
C GLY A 159 -4.07 -16.09 -12.38
N LEU A 160 -4.96 -16.06 -11.38
CA LEU A 160 -5.50 -17.26 -10.79
C LEU A 160 -6.20 -18.13 -11.85
N SER A 161 -5.99 -19.44 -11.76
CA SER A 161 -6.56 -20.43 -12.67
C SER A 161 -7.55 -21.31 -11.92
N MET A 162 -8.37 -22.06 -12.66
CA MET A 162 -9.24 -23.06 -12.06
C MET A 162 -8.50 -24.18 -11.31
N ALA A 163 -7.23 -24.44 -11.65
CA ALA A 163 -6.39 -25.36 -10.88
C ALA A 163 -6.02 -24.78 -9.50
N HIS A 164 -5.72 -23.48 -9.44
CA HIS A 164 -5.50 -22.79 -8.17
C HIS A 164 -6.79 -22.72 -7.34
N ILE A 165 -7.96 -22.51 -7.97
CA ILE A 165 -9.26 -22.61 -7.28
C ILE A 165 -9.44 -23.98 -6.62
N ALA A 166 -9.13 -25.07 -7.34
CA ALA A 166 -9.21 -26.41 -6.77
C ALA A 166 -8.26 -26.59 -5.57
N GLU A 167 -7.06 -26.00 -5.62
CA GLU A 167 -6.12 -26.01 -4.49
C GLU A 167 -6.67 -25.24 -3.28
N ILE A 168 -7.28 -24.07 -3.49
CA ILE A 168 -7.94 -23.31 -2.42
C ILE A 168 -9.09 -24.13 -1.83
N GLN A 169 -9.93 -24.76 -2.66
CA GLN A 169 -11.04 -25.60 -2.20
C GLN A 169 -10.57 -26.81 -1.37
N CYS A 170 -9.49 -27.48 -1.79
CA CYS A 170 -8.86 -28.56 -1.02
C CYS A 170 -8.39 -28.06 0.34
N TRP A 171 -7.69 -26.92 0.37
CA TRP A 171 -7.26 -26.30 1.63
C TRP A 171 -8.45 -25.95 2.54
N VAL A 172 -9.54 -25.40 1.98
CA VAL A 172 -10.76 -25.08 2.73
C VAL A 172 -11.46 -26.33 3.28
N ALA A 173 -11.44 -27.44 2.55
CA ALA A 173 -11.97 -28.71 3.02
C ALA A 173 -11.12 -29.29 4.18
N GLU A 174 -9.80 -29.22 4.07
CA GLU A 174 -8.86 -29.67 5.11
C GLU A 174 -9.06 -28.92 6.44
N ILE A 175 -9.15 -27.58 6.40
CA ILE A 175 -9.42 -26.78 7.62
C ILE A 175 -10.82 -27.07 8.18
N SER A 176 -11.75 -27.51 7.34
CA SER A 176 -13.13 -27.81 7.71
C SER A 176 -13.30 -29.18 8.37
N GLY A 177 -12.25 -30.02 8.33
CA GLY A 177 -12.35 -31.44 8.70
C GLY A 177 -13.23 -32.24 7.75
N GLU A 178 -13.60 -31.66 6.61
CA GLU A 178 -14.36 -32.31 5.54
C GLU A 178 -13.34 -33.02 4.67
N ASN A 179 -13.27 -34.35 4.76
CA ASN A 179 -12.35 -35.15 3.95
C ASN A 179 -12.70 -34.97 2.46
N PRO A 180 -11.90 -34.28 1.63
CA PRO A 180 -12.15 -34.24 0.20
C PRO A 180 -11.56 -35.54 -0.36
N HIS A 181 -12.37 -36.60 -0.41
CA HIS A 181 -12.07 -37.87 -1.08
C HIS A 181 -10.59 -38.30 -1.17
N GLY A 182 -10.04 -38.93 -0.12
CA GLY A 182 -9.07 -40.03 -0.26
C GLY A 182 -7.78 -39.82 -1.09
N SER A 183 -7.33 -38.60 -1.37
CA SER A 183 -6.07 -38.36 -2.10
C SER A 183 -4.90 -38.20 -1.13
N ARG A 184 -4.34 -39.34 -0.73
CA ARG A 184 -3.01 -39.43 -0.13
C ARG A 184 -1.97 -39.30 -1.26
N GLY A 185 -1.35 -38.13 -1.37
CA GLY A 185 -0.04 -37.95 -2.00
C GLY A 185 -0.05 -37.40 -3.43
N MET A 186 0.40 -36.15 -3.59
CA MET A 186 1.55 -35.77 -4.41
C MET A 186 1.74 -34.25 -4.25
N PHE A 187 2.96 -33.81 -3.94
CA PHE A 187 3.67 -32.60 -4.43
C PHE A 187 4.80 -32.21 -3.45
N SER A 188 5.98 -32.75 -3.82
CA SER A 188 7.38 -32.40 -3.54
C SER A 188 7.78 -31.66 -2.26
N SER A 189 8.42 -32.41 -1.37
CA SER A 189 9.39 -31.96 -0.36
C SER A 189 10.74 -31.65 -1.02
N ASP A 190 11.36 -30.50 -0.71
CA ASP A 190 12.83 -30.28 -0.59
C ASP A 190 13.17 -28.78 -0.40
N TRP A 191 13.24 -28.27 0.85
CA TRP A 191 13.74 -26.90 1.11
C TRP A 191 14.57 -26.70 2.40
N GLU A 192 14.92 -27.75 3.15
CA GLU A 192 15.68 -27.57 4.41
C GLU A 192 17.21 -27.49 4.20
N ALA A 193 17.74 -26.27 4.18
CA ALA A 193 19.13 -26.00 4.56
C ALA A 193 19.16 -24.87 5.63
N ALA A 194 19.50 -25.23 6.86
CA ALA A 194 19.42 -24.34 8.02
C ALA A 194 20.59 -23.34 8.10
N VAL A 195 20.29 -22.05 8.11
CA VAL A 195 21.20 -20.94 8.44
C VAL A 195 21.43 -20.90 9.97
N THR A 196 22.66 -20.66 10.41
CA THR A 196 22.99 -20.63 11.84
C THR A 196 22.52 -19.35 12.54
N ALA A 197 22.29 -19.39 13.86
CA ALA A 197 21.85 -18.23 14.64
C ALA A 197 22.80 -17.00 14.56
N ALA A 198 24.09 -17.21 14.27
CA ALA A 198 25.07 -16.14 14.07
C ALA A 198 24.84 -15.40 12.74
N GLN A 199 24.57 -16.15 11.67
CA GLN A 199 24.24 -15.61 10.34
C GLN A 199 22.87 -14.91 10.36
N ALA A 200 21.89 -15.45 11.10
CA ALA A 200 20.57 -14.83 11.29
C ALA A 200 20.61 -13.48 12.05
N ARG A 201 21.64 -13.24 12.85
CA ARG A 201 21.86 -11.94 13.50
C ARG A 201 22.48 -10.94 12.51
N GLU A 202 23.48 -11.38 11.76
CA GLU A 202 24.17 -10.56 10.75
C GLU A 202 23.20 -10.04 9.67
N ILE A 203 22.26 -10.88 9.23
CA ILE A 203 21.23 -10.51 8.25
C ILE A 203 20.24 -9.49 8.83
N ARG A 204 19.73 -9.68 10.07
CA ARG A 204 18.85 -8.71 10.74
C ARG A 204 19.53 -7.36 10.93
N GLU A 205 20.80 -7.37 11.32
CA GLU A 205 21.60 -6.16 11.47
C GLU A 205 21.90 -5.51 10.12
N SER A 206 21.98 -6.26 9.02
CA SER A 206 22.05 -5.72 7.66
C SER A 206 20.72 -5.09 7.24
N ALA A 207 19.61 -5.78 7.41
CA ALA A 207 18.28 -5.30 7.04
C ALA A 207 17.89 -4.04 7.82
N ALA A 208 18.21 -3.97 9.11
CA ALA A 208 18.02 -2.76 9.91
C ALA A 208 18.84 -1.58 9.35
N ARG A 209 20.10 -1.82 8.94
CA ARG A 209 20.95 -0.80 8.31
C ARG A 209 20.40 -0.35 6.96
N ASP A 210 19.86 -1.26 6.16
CA ASP A 210 19.31 -0.94 4.84
C ASP A 210 18.01 -0.12 4.95
N VAL A 211 17.13 -0.46 5.89
CA VAL A 211 15.93 0.35 6.20
C VAL A 211 16.32 1.72 6.74
N GLU A 212 17.29 1.79 7.66
CA GLU A 212 17.80 3.06 8.16
C GLU A 212 18.43 3.90 7.06
N ALA A 213 19.16 3.29 6.13
CA ALA A 213 19.76 3.97 4.97
C ALA A 213 18.69 4.53 4.03
N GLU A 214 17.63 3.78 3.73
CA GLU A 214 16.54 4.22 2.86
C GLU A 214 15.69 5.34 3.49
N VAL A 215 15.40 5.22 4.80
CA VAL A 215 14.73 6.29 5.55
C VAL A 215 15.61 7.54 5.59
N ALA A 216 16.94 7.37 5.75
CA ALA A 216 17.88 8.47 5.67
C ALA A 216 17.92 9.09 4.26
N GLU A 217 17.87 8.29 3.20
CA GLU A 217 17.85 8.78 1.82
C GLU A 217 16.54 9.52 1.48
N THR A 218 15.39 8.96 1.84
CA THR A 218 14.08 9.62 1.66
C THR A 218 14.02 10.95 2.41
N ARG A 219 14.54 10.99 3.64
CA ARG A 219 14.68 12.24 4.41
C ARG A 219 15.66 13.21 3.76
N ALA A 220 16.77 12.72 3.23
CA ALA A 220 17.76 13.55 2.53
C ALA A 220 17.18 14.15 1.24
N GLU A 221 16.43 13.38 0.46
CA GLU A 221 15.76 13.89 -0.75
C GLU A 221 14.67 14.90 -0.42
N TYR A 222 13.85 14.62 0.60
CA TYR A 222 12.88 15.58 1.08
C TYR A 222 13.56 16.86 1.59
N ARG A 223 14.71 16.74 2.27
CA ARG A 223 15.52 17.90 2.68
C ARG A 223 15.98 18.75 1.50
N ARG A 224 16.35 18.13 0.35
CA ARG A 224 16.79 18.85 -0.87
C ARG A 224 15.71 19.74 -1.47
N ILE A 225 14.43 19.40 -1.26
CA ILE A 225 13.28 20.19 -1.73
C ILE A 225 12.67 21.07 -0.64
N CYS A 226 13.40 21.26 0.47
CA CYS A 226 13.05 22.15 1.56
C CYS A 226 14.09 23.27 1.71
N LEU A 227 13.63 24.41 2.22
CA LEU A 227 14.44 25.55 2.63
C LEU A 227 14.76 25.47 4.12
N SER A 228 15.89 26.04 4.53
CA SER A 228 16.22 26.36 5.93
C SER A 228 15.51 27.63 6.39
N THR A 229 15.52 27.89 7.70
CA THR A 229 14.96 29.13 8.29
C THR A 229 15.54 30.39 7.64
N ASP A 230 16.85 30.43 7.38
CA ASP A 230 17.52 31.59 6.78
C ASP A 230 17.13 31.77 5.30
N GLU A 231 17.00 30.67 4.55
CA GLU A 231 16.50 30.72 3.17
C GLU A 231 15.04 31.18 3.11
N VAL A 232 14.18 30.74 4.04
CA VAL A 232 12.79 31.24 4.12
C VAL A 232 12.75 32.72 4.49
N ALA A 233 13.57 33.15 5.45
CA ALA A 233 13.70 34.56 5.83
C ALA A 233 14.10 35.42 4.61
N ALA A 234 15.01 34.93 3.78
CA ALA A 234 15.41 35.59 2.54
C ALA A 234 14.28 35.60 1.50
N VAL A 235 13.60 34.46 1.28
CA VAL A 235 12.49 34.33 0.30
C VAL A 235 11.31 35.23 0.65
N LEU A 236 10.98 35.36 1.93
CA LEU A 236 9.84 36.15 2.41
C LEU A 236 10.22 37.58 2.81
N HIS A 237 11.52 37.92 2.81
CA HIS A 237 12.04 39.17 3.36
C HIS A 237 11.59 39.42 4.82
N LEU A 238 11.61 38.38 5.65
CA LEU A 238 11.17 38.40 7.05
C LEU A 238 12.34 38.24 8.02
N SER A 239 12.18 38.76 9.24
CA SER A 239 13.11 38.50 10.34
C SER A 239 12.88 37.11 10.95
N PRO A 240 13.88 36.52 11.64
CA PRO A 240 13.70 35.24 12.34
C PRO A 240 12.50 35.25 13.31
N THR A 241 12.29 36.36 14.03
CA THR A 241 11.13 36.54 14.92
C THR A 241 9.81 36.50 14.17
N ALA A 242 9.75 37.09 12.96
CA ALA A 242 8.55 37.04 12.12
C ALA A 242 8.30 35.63 11.55
N ILE A 243 9.36 34.85 11.25
CA ILE A 243 9.23 33.43 10.89
C ILE A 243 8.64 32.62 12.05
N SER A 244 9.13 32.82 13.28
CA SER A 244 8.58 32.14 14.46
C SER A 244 7.11 32.49 14.71
N ALA A 245 6.73 33.76 14.56
CA ALA A 245 5.34 34.20 14.67
C ALA A 245 4.46 33.55 13.58
N ALA A 246 4.94 33.53 12.33
CA ALA A 246 4.20 32.90 11.23
C ALA A 246 4.02 31.38 11.41
N LEU A 247 4.98 30.69 12.04
CA LEU A 247 4.82 29.29 12.43
C LEU A 247 3.76 29.13 13.52
N ALA A 248 3.78 29.97 14.56
CA ALA A 248 2.80 29.92 15.65
C ALA A 248 1.37 30.18 15.15
N ASP A 249 1.21 31.06 14.17
CA ASP A 249 -0.08 31.40 13.57
C ASP A 249 -0.54 30.38 12.50
N GLY A 250 0.28 29.38 12.20
CA GLY A 250 0.01 28.40 11.13
C GLY A 250 0.05 28.99 9.72
N ALA A 251 0.71 30.14 9.55
CA ALA A 251 0.98 30.78 8.27
C ALA A 251 2.20 30.18 7.55
N LEU A 252 3.00 29.38 8.25
CA LEU A 252 4.07 28.55 7.70
C LEU A 252 3.94 27.10 8.15
N TYR A 253 4.50 26.22 7.35
CA TYR A 253 4.68 24.81 7.67
C TYR A 253 6.16 24.48 7.73
N CYS A 254 6.59 23.91 8.86
CA CYS A 254 7.92 23.34 9.00
C CYS A 254 7.85 21.90 9.52
N GLU A 255 8.95 21.20 9.29
CA GLU A 255 9.23 19.90 9.88
C GLU A 255 10.64 19.86 10.43
N ARG A 256 10.83 18.96 11.40
CA ARG A 256 12.14 18.70 11.98
C ARG A 256 12.76 17.50 11.29
N ILE A 257 13.88 17.70 10.58
CA ILE A 257 14.72 16.61 10.06
C ILE A 257 16.06 16.66 10.80
N GLY A 258 16.31 15.64 11.64
CA GLY A 258 17.45 15.68 12.56
C GLY A 258 17.32 16.84 13.54
N SER A 259 18.29 17.76 13.53
CA SER A 259 18.29 18.97 14.35
C SER A 259 17.79 20.23 13.61
N GLU A 260 17.45 20.13 12.32
CA GLU A 260 17.10 21.29 11.49
C GLU A 260 15.60 21.42 11.27
N ASP A 261 15.09 22.64 11.40
CA ASP A 261 13.77 23.00 10.89
C ASP A 261 13.87 23.24 9.39
N VAL A 262 13.03 22.52 8.65
CA VAL A 262 13.00 22.55 7.19
C VAL A 262 11.61 22.95 6.72
N PHE A 263 11.57 23.73 5.66
CA PHE A 263 10.36 24.36 5.14
C PHE A 263 10.15 23.92 3.69
N PRO A 264 9.17 23.05 3.42
CA PRO A 264 8.95 22.55 2.06
C PRO A 264 8.70 23.66 1.05
N THR A 265 9.42 23.61 -0.07
CA THR A 265 9.38 24.66 -1.12
C THR A 265 8.00 24.86 -1.75
N TRP A 266 7.15 23.83 -1.73
CA TRP A 266 5.80 23.87 -2.32
C TRP A 266 4.91 24.96 -1.71
N GLN A 267 5.17 25.37 -0.46
CA GLN A 267 4.35 26.35 0.26
C GLN A 267 4.63 27.80 -0.17
N PHE A 268 5.64 28.02 -1.03
CA PHE A 268 6.05 29.34 -1.48
C PHE A 268 5.81 29.54 -2.99
N ALA A 269 5.43 30.76 -3.34
CA ALA A 269 5.33 31.25 -4.70
C ALA A 269 5.51 32.76 -4.72
N GLU A 270 6.26 33.29 -5.71
CA GLU A 270 6.38 34.73 -5.96
C GLU A 270 6.79 35.54 -4.72
N GLY A 271 7.77 35.02 -3.95
CA GLY A 271 8.29 35.67 -2.72
C GLY A 271 7.34 35.68 -1.53
N ARG A 272 6.26 34.89 -1.57
CA ARG A 272 5.22 34.82 -0.54
C ARG A 272 4.80 33.38 -0.26
N THR A 273 4.09 33.18 0.84
CA THR A 273 3.38 31.93 1.10
C THR A 273 2.16 31.82 0.18
N ILE A 274 1.83 30.61 -0.26
CA ILE A 274 0.63 30.37 -1.06
C ILE A 274 -0.63 30.73 -0.26
N ALA A 275 -1.59 31.35 -0.92
CA ALA A 275 -2.85 31.73 -0.30
C ALA A 275 -3.61 30.49 0.20
N GLY A 276 -4.28 30.61 1.35
CA GLY A 276 -5.07 29.52 1.93
C GLY A 276 -4.28 28.46 2.69
N LEU A 277 -2.94 28.55 2.75
CA LEU A 277 -2.10 27.61 3.50
C LEU A 277 -2.57 27.33 4.94
N PRO A 278 -2.95 28.33 5.77
CA PRO A 278 -3.44 28.06 7.12
C PRO A 278 -4.69 27.16 7.16
N ALA A 279 -5.58 27.29 6.17
CA ALA A 279 -6.79 26.46 6.10
C ALA A 279 -6.46 25.03 5.67
N VAL A 280 -5.53 24.87 4.73
CA VAL A 280 -5.00 23.55 4.31
C VAL A 280 -4.38 22.83 5.51
N LEU A 281 -3.48 23.50 6.25
CA LEU A 281 -2.80 22.90 7.40
C LEU A 281 -3.76 22.51 8.53
N ARG A 282 -4.84 23.28 8.73
CA ARG A 282 -5.89 22.96 9.71
C ARG A 282 -6.80 21.80 9.28
N ALA A 283 -7.11 21.69 7.99
CA ALA A 283 -7.97 20.63 7.46
C ALA A 283 -7.23 19.31 7.24
N ARG A 284 -5.89 19.34 7.29
CA ARG A 284 -5.01 18.21 7.03
C ARG A 284 -5.17 17.11 8.10
N PRO A 285 -5.33 15.83 7.71
CA PRO A 285 -5.28 14.71 8.64
C PRO A 285 -3.95 14.64 9.40
N GLU A 286 -3.98 14.20 10.65
CA GLU A 286 -2.79 14.23 11.52
C GLU A 286 -1.59 13.45 10.94
N GLY A 287 -1.85 12.33 10.26
CA GLY A 287 -0.83 11.48 9.63
C GLY A 287 -0.26 12.01 8.31
N LEU A 288 -0.88 13.01 7.68
CA LEU A 288 -0.41 13.56 6.40
C LEU A 288 0.73 14.58 6.65
N ARG A 289 1.98 14.12 6.70
CA ARG A 289 3.17 14.95 6.99
C ARG A 289 4.29 14.63 6.00
N GLY A 290 5.36 15.41 6.02
CA GLY A 290 6.61 15.04 5.38
C GLY A 290 6.54 14.92 3.87
N PRO A 291 7.31 13.97 3.32
CA PRO A 291 7.26 13.59 1.92
C PRO A 291 5.82 13.33 1.42
N THR A 292 4.96 12.79 2.28
CA THR A 292 3.57 12.45 1.94
C THR A 292 2.71 13.69 1.69
N LEU A 293 2.80 14.70 2.56
CA LEU A 293 2.14 15.99 2.31
C LEU A 293 2.73 16.70 1.09
N HIS A 294 4.05 16.62 0.91
CA HIS A 294 4.70 17.16 -0.28
C HIS A 294 4.11 16.58 -1.55
N GLY A 295 4.10 15.24 -1.68
CA GLY A 295 3.52 14.56 -2.83
C GLY A 295 2.06 14.93 -3.04
N TRP A 296 1.26 14.98 -1.96
CA TRP A 296 -0.13 15.40 -2.07
C TRP A 296 -0.29 16.80 -2.67
N MET A 297 0.50 17.77 -2.20
CA MET A 297 0.47 19.17 -2.64
C MET A 297 1.01 19.39 -4.06
N THR A 298 1.97 18.58 -4.50
CA THR A 298 2.68 18.78 -5.78
C THR A 298 2.16 17.90 -6.92
N THR A 299 1.47 16.80 -6.63
CA THR A 299 0.87 15.93 -7.65
C THR A 299 -0.49 16.46 -8.12
N ALA A 300 -0.71 16.49 -9.43
CA ALA A 300 -1.98 16.86 -10.07
C ALA A 300 -3.17 16.02 -9.56
N LYS A 301 -4.36 16.63 -9.47
CA LYS A 301 -5.57 15.97 -8.97
C LYS A 301 -6.69 16.10 -10.02
N PRO A 302 -7.32 15.02 -10.48
CA PRO A 302 -8.35 15.06 -11.53
C PRO A 302 -9.53 15.99 -11.24
N THR A 303 -9.84 16.18 -9.96
CA THR A 303 -10.90 17.06 -9.46
C THR A 303 -10.52 18.55 -9.51
N LEU A 304 -9.23 18.87 -9.64
CA LEU A 304 -8.69 20.22 -9.77
C LEU A 304 -8.40 20.51 -11.23
N ARG A 305 -9.43 20.89 -11.99
CA ARG A 305 -9.30 21.24 -13.41
C ARG A 305 -9.45 22.74 -13.63
N LEU A 306 -8.51 23.31 -14.38
CA LEU A 306 -8.54 24.69 -14.83
C LEU A 306 -8.59 24.70 -16.36
N ALA A 307 -9.75 25.05 -16.91
CA ALA A 307 -10.05 24.86 -18.32
C ALA A 307 -9.77 23.40 -18.76
N ALA A 308 -8.75 23.17 -19.59
CA ALA A 308 -8.37 21.84 -20.06
C ALA A 308 -7.23 21.18 -19.26
N GLU A 309 -6.64 21.87 -18.28
CA GLU A 309 -5.45 21.42 -17.53
C GLU A 309 -5.86 20.81 -16.17
N ILE A 310 -5.31 19.64 -15.84
CA ILE A 310 -5.38 19.06 -14.49
C ILE A 310 -4.19 19.60 -13.69
N VAL A 311 -4.46 20.23 -12.55
CA VAL A 311 -3.42 20.91 -11.76
C VAL A 311 -3.26 20.30 -10.36
N SER A 312 -2.15 20.58 -9.70
CA SER A 312 -1.90 20.17 -8.31
C SER A 312 -2.57 21.12 -7.31
N PRO A 313 -2.77 20.70 -6.05
CA PRO A 313 -3.29 21.59 -5.00
C PRO A 313 -2.47 22.86 -4.82
N ARG A 314 -1.14 22.76 -4.90
CA ARG A 314 -0.25 23.92 -4.89
C ARG A 314 -0.58 24.88 -6.04
N GLU A 315 -0.67 24.36 -7.26
CA GLU A 315 -0.89 25.20 -8.44
C GLU A 315 -2.27 25.84 -8.46
N TRP A 316 -3.29 25.11 -7.99
CA TRP A 316 -4.63 25.62 -7.75
C TRP A 316 -4.62 26.84 -6.82
N LEU A 317 -3.96 26.73 -5.66
CA LEU A 317 -3.87 27.82 -4.69
C LEU A 317 -2.99 28.97 -5.18
N ARG A 318 -1.89 28.66 -5.88
CA ARG A 318 -1.00 29.67 -6.47
C ARG A 318 -1.74 30.56 -7.48
N ARG A 319 -2.64 29.96 -8.28
CA ARG A 319 -3.49 30.69 -9.23
C ARG A 319 -4.68 31.40 -8.57
N GLY A 320 -4.80 31.35 -7.24
CA GLY A 320 -5.78 32.10 -6.46
C GLY A 320 -7.18 31.47 -6.41
N HIS A 321 -7.31 30.18 -6.74
CA HIS A 321 -8.60 29.48 -6.67
C HIS A 321 -9.00 29.10 -5.24
N ASP A 322 -10.29 28.76 -5.04
CA ASP A 322 -10.88 28.58 -3.72
C ASP A 322 -10.20 27.47 -2.91
N VAL A 323 -9.75 27.82 -1.70
CA VAL A 323 -9.14 26.90 -0.75
C VAL A 323 -10.12 25.85 -0.24
N ARG A 324 -11.43 26.13 -0.26
CA ARG A 324 -12.46 25.18 0.21
C ARG A 324 -12.45 23.88 -0.59
N THR A 325 -12.15 23.94 -1.88
CA THR A 325 -11.98 22.75 -2.73
C THR A 325 -10.86 21.87 -2.20
N ILE A 326 -9.72 22.47 -1.84
CA ILE A 326 -8.56 21.75 -1.30
C ILE A 326 -8.88 21.16 0.07
N THR A 327 -9.52 21.92 0.97
CA THR A 327 -9.90 21.40 2.29
C THR A 327 -10.96 20.30 2.19
N GLY A 328 -11.87 20.36 1.21
CA GLY A 328 -12.84 19.31 0.93
C GLY A 328 -12.16 18.01 0.49
N LEU A 329 -11.17 18.08 -0.42
CA LEU A 329 -10.38 16.92 -0.85
C LEU A 329 -9.55 16.33 0.31
N LEU A 330 -9.04 17.17 1.22
CA LEU A 330 -8.37 16.69 2.42
C LEU A 330 -9.34 15.97 3.37
N SER A 331 -10.59 16.40 3.48
CA SER A 331 -11.59 15.75 4.33
C SER A 331 -12.04 14.37 3.82
N THR A 332 -11.90 14.11 2.53
CA THR A 332 -12.07 12.76 1.94
C THR A 332 -10.83 11.89 2.08
N PHE A 333 -9.71 12.47 2.53
CA PHE A 333 -8.42 11.81 2.67
C PHE A 333 -8.28 11.29 4.11
N GLY A 334 -8.65 10.03 4.34
CA GLY A 334 -8.62 9.39 5.65
C GLY A 334 -10.02 9.03 6.16
N TYR A 335 -10.32 7.73 6.14
CA TYR A 335 -11.54 7.08 6.65
C TYR A 335 -12.88 7.52 6.02
N ARG A 336 -13.42 6.65 5.17
CA ARG A 336 -14.51 5.79 5.62
C ARG A 336 -13.99 4.36 5.75
#